data_AF-A0A1D6K380-F1
#
_entry.id   AF-A0A1D6K380-F1
#
_cell.length_a   1.000
_cell.length_b   1.000
_cell.length_c   1.000
_cell.angle_alpha   90.00
_cell.angle_beta   90.00
_cell.angle_gamma   90.00
#
_symmetry.space_group_name_H-M   'P 1'
#
loop_
_entity.id
_entity.type
_entity.pdbx_description
1 polymer ?
#
loop_
_entity_poly.entity_id
_entity_poly.type
_entity_poly.pdbx_seq_one_letter_code
_entity_poly.pdbx_strand_id
1 'polypeptide(L)'
;MATGSAAGEESSAAARRLRRLSLHLLQPAPADRHHQPLALAACGHRVEGGTDVAAALAAYLRGRHRAAQMRLFDFFRARPDLQTPIELPTAAHRDLCYRQLRTLVREAGVRPLTLMATDPAEYFAVMEAAGGADISLGVKLGVQYRLILPLQGKGGEAADMGIHAFIVPIRDLETHAVLPGIEINDCGHKIGLNGVDNGALRFRSVRIPRDNLLNRFGDVSRDGKYTSSLPTINKRFAATLGELVGGRVGIAYCSVGVLKVAVTIVVRYALLRHQFGPPKQPEISVLDYQSHQHKLMPMLASSYAFHFATVQLVDKYSEMKKTNDEDLIADVHVLSSGLKAYITSYTAKSISVCREACGGHGYAAVNRFGHIPNI
;
A
#
# COMPACT_ATOMS: atom_id res chain seq x y z
N MET A 1 -19.36 45.74 20.94
CA MET A 1 -19.76 44.45 21.53
C MET A 1 -20.43 43.61 20.45
N ALA A 2 -19.68 42.70 19.81
CA ALA A 2 -20.25 41.75 18.85
C ALA A 2 -19.37 40.50 18.82
N THR A 3 -19.58 39.60 19.78
CA THR A 3 -18.96 38.27 19.81
C THR A 3 -19.95 37.30 20.44
N GLY A 4 -20.52 36.40 19.65
CA GLY A 4 -21.34 35.30 20.17
C GLY A 4 -22.31 34.73 19.14
N SER A 5 -21.84 33.90 18.21
CA SER A 5 -22.75 33.03 17.42
C SER A 5 -22.07 31.85 16.73
N ALA A 6 -20.78 31.89 16.40
CA ALA A 6 -20.14 30.80 15.63
C ALA A 6 -19.85 29.51 16.44
N ALA A 7 -19.52 29.63 17.73
CA ALA A 7 -19.12 28.47 18.56
C ALA A 7 -20.26 27.49 18.89
N GLY A 8 -21.52 27.93 18.80
CA GLY A 8 -22.69 27.08 19.08
C GLY A 8 -23.07 26.13 17.93
N GLU A 9 -22.80 26.54 16.68
CA GLU A 9 -23.16 25.76 15.49
C GLU A 9 -22.17 24.63 15.19
N GLU A 10 -20.87 24.85 15.41
CA GLU A 10 -19.85 23.80 15.25
C GLU A 10 -20.00 22.69 16.31
N SER A 11 -20.28 23.06 17.56
CA SER A 11 -20.59 22.12 18.64
C SER A 11 -21.84 21.27 18.30
N SER A 12 -22.86 21.88 17.72
CA SER A 12 -24.08 21.21 17.23
C SER A 12 -23.81 20.27 16.05
N ALA A 13 -22.95 20.66 15.10
CA ALA A 13 -22.57 19.82 13.97
C ALA A 13 -21.70 18.62 14.40
N ALA A 14 -20.72 18.85 15.28
CA ALA A 14 -19.88 17.80 15.86
C ALA A 14 -20.72 16.81 16.70
N ALA A 15 -21.63 17.33 17.53
CA ALA A 15 -22.55 16.50 18.32
C ALA A 15 -23.49 15.68 17.42
N ARG A 16 -23.97 16.23 16.30
CA ARG A 16 -24.79 15.46 15.31
C ARG A 16 -24.00 14.35 14.63
N ARG A 17 -22.72 14.58 14.29
CA ARG A 17 -21.84 13.57 13.69
C ARG A 17 -21.52 12.45 14.70
N LEU A 18 -21.19 12.81 15.93
CA LEU A 18 -20.98 11.87 17.04
C LEU A 18 -22.24 11.05 17.33
N ARG A 19 -23.42 11.68 17.30
CA ARG A 19 -24.70 10.99 17.48
C ARG A 19 -25.02 10.03 16.33
N ARG A 20 -24.71 10.37 15.07
CA ARG A 20 -24.84 9.42 13.95
C ARG A 20 -23.86 8.26 14.06
N LEU A 21 -22.62 8.52 14.46
CA LEU A 21 -21.60 7.48 14.66
C LEU A 21 -21.98 6.57 15.83
N SER A 22 -22.49 7.11 16.93
CA SER A 22 -22.97 6.32 18.07
C SER A 22 -24.18 5.47 17.70
N LEU A 23 -25.08 5.96 16.83
CA LEU A 23 -26.19 5.16 16.32
C LEU A 23 -25.70 3.98 15.46
N HIS A 24 -24.62 4.15 14.68
CA HIS A 24 -24.02 3.03 13.92
C HIS A 24 -23.23 2.03 14.78
N LEU A 25 -22.63 2.49 15.88
CA LEU A 25 -21.78 1.64 16.73
C LEU A 25 -22.55 0.97 17.88
N LEU A 26 -23.63 1.59 18.37
CA LEU A 26 -24.34 1.17 19.58
C LEU A 26 -25.76 0.66 19.31
N GLN A 27 -26.31 0.82 18.10
CA GLN A 27 -27.50 0.07 17.72
C GLN A 27 -27.04 -1.28 17.16
N PRO A 28 -27.38 -2.41 17.82
CA PRO A 28 -27.46 -3.66 17.10
C PRO A 28 -28.40 -3.43 15.91
N ALA A 29 -28.13 -4.04 14.76
CA ALA A 29 -29.11 -4.09 13.68
C ALA A 29 -30.49 -4.41 14.30
N PRO A 30 -31.57 -3.67 13.94
CA PRO A 30 -32.85 -3.79 14.61
C PRO A 30 -33.21 -5.27 14.71
N ALA A 31 -33.37 -5.76 15.94
CA ALA A 31 -33.61 -7.18 16.26
C ALA A 31 -35.00 -7.66 15.83
N ASP A 32 -35.62 -6.98 14.86
CA ASP A 32 -36.99 -7.19 14.44
C ASP A 32 -37.17 -6.93 12.94
N ARG A 33 -36.22 -7.40 12.14
CA ARG A 33 -36.61 -7.89 10.82
C ARG A 33 -36.99 -9.34 11.03
N HIS A 34 -38.29 -9.60 11.04
CA HIS A 34 -38.88 -10.89 10.72
C HIS A 34 -37.95 -11.69 9.80
N HIS A 35 -37.89 -13.00 10.00
CA HIS A 35 -37.38 -13.97 9.04
C HIS A 35 -38.04 -13.77 7.66
N GLN A 36 -37.67 -12.72 6.93
CA GLN A 36 -37.89 -12.62 5.52
C GLN A 36 -36.96 -13.67 4.93
N PRO A 37 -37.50 -14.73 4.31
CA PRO A 37 -36.65 -15.67 3.61
C PRO A 37 -35.81 -14.89 2.61
N LEU A 38 -34.52 -15.23 2.51
CA LEU A 38 -33.63 -14.64 1.52
C LEU A 38 -34.30 -14.81 0.15
N ALA A 39 -34.75 -13.71 -0.43
CA ALA A 39 -35.44 -13.71 -1.72
C ALA A 39 -34.41 -13.52 -2.83
N LEU A 40 -34.71 -13.99 -4.04
CA LEU A 40 -33.87 -13.64 -5.19
C LEU A 40 -34.00 -12.13 -5.43
N ALA A 41 -32.86 -11.47 -5.59
CA ALA A 41 -32.80 -10.06 -5.95
C ALA A 41 -31.99 -9.96 -7.23
N ALA A 42 -32.67 -9.78 -8.37
CA ALA A 42 -32.00 -9.63 -9.64
C ALA A 42 -31.04 -8.44 -9.57
N CYS A 43 -29.78 -8.68 -9.90
CA CYS A 43 -28.82 -7.60 -10.03
C CYS A 43 -29.18 -6.72 -11.23
N GLY A 44 -28.84 -5.43 -11.15
CA GLY A 44 -29.01 -4.51 -12.29
C GLY A 44 -28.29 -5.05 -13.53
N HIS A 45 -28.97 -5.05 -14.67
CA HIS A 45 -28.40 -5.45 -15.94
C HIS A 45 -27.78 -4.24 -16.66
N ARG A 46 -26.83 -4.50 -17.58
CA ARG A 46 -26.26 -3.45 -18.40
C ARG A 46 -27.35 -2.90 -19.33
N VAL A 47 -27.62 -1.60 -19.24
CA VAL A 47 -28.56 -0.90 -20.13
C VAL A 47 -27.76 -0.31 -21.30
N GLU A 48 -28.12 -0.64 -22.53
CA GLU A 48 -27.55 0.00 -23.72
C GLU A 48 -28.15 1.40 -23.90
N GLY A 49 -27.33 2.39 -24.27
CA GLY A 49 -27.78 3.74 -24.63
C GLY A 49 -27.91 4.77 -23.50
N GLY A 50 -27.51 4.46 -22.27
CA GLY A 50 -27.41 5.44 -21.17
C GLY A 50 -26.12 6.26 -21.20
N THR A 51 -26.07 7.39 -20.50
CA THR A 51 -24.82 8.10 -20.18
C THR A 51 -23.80 7.09 -19.69
N ASP A 52 -22.55 7.16 -20.18
CA ASP A 52 -21.50 6.23 -19.76
C ASP A 52 -21.02 6.59 -18.34
N VAL A 53 -21.89 6.33 -17.36
CA VAL A 53 -21.64 6.51 -15.93
C VAL A 53 -20.41 5.71 -15.52
N ALA A 54 -20.16 4.56 -16.17
CA ALA A 54 -18.97 3.76 -15.93
C ALA A 54 -17.71 4.49 -16.38
N ALA A 55 -17.68 5.12 -17.57
CA ALA A 55 -16.55 5.94 -18.01
C ALA A 55 -16.37 7.20 -17.16
N ALA A 56 -17.46 7.88 -16.80
CA ALA A 56 -17.39 9.05 -15.93
C ALA A 56 -16.85 8.70 -14.54
N LEU A 57 -17.33 7.61 -13.94
CA LEU A 57 -16.85 7.10 -12.66
C LEU A 57 -15.39 6.62 -12.76
N ALA A 58 -15.03 5.90 -13.82
CA ALA A 58 -13.65 5.47 -14.05
C ALA A 58 -12.70 6.66 -14.24
N ALA A 59 -13.14 7.72 -14.91
CA ALA A 59 -12.37 8.96 -15.04
C ALA A 59 -12.19 9.64 -13.67
N TYR A 60 -13.25 9.71 -12.87
CA TYR A 60 -13.21 10.28 -11.52
C TYR A 60 -12.26 9.52 -10.58
N LEU A 61 -12.37 8.19 -10.52
CA LEU A 61 -11.56 7.36 -9.62
C LEU A 61 -10.06 7.29 -9.98
N ARG A 62 -9.68 7.62 -11.23
CA ARG A 62 -8.27 7.62 -11.63
C ARG A 62 -7.53 8.89 -11.22
N GLY A 63 -8.27 9.92 -10.79
CA GLY A 63 -7.71 11.14 -10.23
C GLY A 63 -6.76 11.89 -11.18
N ARG A 64 -5.93 12.75 -10.58
CA ARG A 64 -5.10 13.74 -11.28
C ARG A 64 -3.92 13.14 -12.06
N HIS A 65 -3.39 11.99 -11.63
CA HIS A 65 -2.21 11.36 -12.24
C HIS A 65 -2.55 10.23 -13.23
N ARG A 66 -3.79 10.19 -13.73
CA ARG A 66 -4.26 9.19 -14.71
C ARG A 66 -3.34 9.03 -15.92
N ALA A 67 -2.81 10.14 -16.44
CA ALA A 67 -1.95 10.11 -17.63
C ALA A 67 -0.65 9.33 -17.38
N ALA A 68 -0.03 9.54 -16.21
CA ALA A 68 1.18 8.82 -15.80
C ALA A 68 0.90 7.31 -15.65
N GLN A 69 -0.23 6.95 -15.04
CA GLN A 69 -0.65 5.55 -14.91
C GLN A 69 -0.90 4.89 -16.26
N MET A 70 -1.65 5.56 -17.15
CA MET A 70 -1.97 5.04 -18.48
C MET A 70 -0.74 4.82 -19.33
N ARG A 71 0.20 5.78 -19.31
CA ARG A 71 1.49 5.65 -19.98
C ARG A 71 2.23 4.37 -19.56
N LEU A 72 2.22 4.05 -18.26
CA LEU A 72 2.86 2.83 -17.76
C LEU A 72 2.09 1.56 -18.11
N PHE A 73 0.76 1.58 -18.05
CA PHE A 73 -0.05 0.44 -18.49
C PHE A 73 0.16 0.15 -19.98
N ASP A 74 0.20 1.19 -20.82
CA ASP A 74 0.45 1.05 -22.25
C ASP A 74 1.87 0.55 -22.53
N PHE A 75 2.87 1.04 -21.77
CA PHE A 75 4.24 0.56 -21.84
C PHE A 75 4.35 -0.95 -21.57
N PHE A 76 3.78 -1.45 -20.48
CA PHE A 76 3.81 -2.89 -20.17
C PHE A 76 2.93 -3.72 -21.12
N ARG A 77 1.80 -3.18 -21.58
CA ARG A 77 0.92 -3.86 -22.54
C ARG A 77 1.62 -4.08 -23.89
N ALA A 78 2.44 -3.14 -24.32
CA ALA A 78 3.23 -3.24 -25.54
C ALA A 78 4.44 -4.18 -25.42
N ARG A 79 4.71 -4.74 -24.23
CA ARG A 79 5.92 -5.52 -23.91
C ARG A 79 5.58 -6.88 -23.28
N PRO A 80 5.15 -7.87 -24.09
CA PRO A 80 4.89 -9.22 -23.61
C PRO A 80 6.09 -9.87 -22.90
N ASP A 81 7.32 -9.50 -23.29
CA ASP A 81 8.58 -9.92 -22.68
C ASP A 81 8.77 -9.48 -21.21
N LEU A 82 7.98 -8.49 -20.78
CA LEU A 82 7.98 -7.94 -19.43
C LEU A 82 6.76 -8.36 -18.61
N GLN A 83 5.86 -9.19 -19.15
CA GLN A 83 4.73 -9.70 -18.39
C GLN A 83 5.15 -10.87 -17.51
N THR A 84 4.73 -10.85 -16.24
CA THR A 84 5.02 -11.94 -15.29
C THR A 84 4.10 -13.13 -15.57
N PRO A 85 4.62 -14.29 -15.99
CA PRO A 85 3.85 -15.52 -16.14
C PRO A 85 3.33 -16.01 -14.78
N ILE A 86 2.28 -16.82 -14.80
CA ILE A 86 1.65 -17.35 -13.58
C ILE A 86 2.63 -18.24 -12.81
N GLU A 87 3.24 -19.20 -13.51
CA GLU A 87 4.23 -20.11 -12.93
C GLU A 87 5.62 -19.68 -13.37
N LEU A 88 6.36 -19.06 -12.46
CA LEU A 88 7.74 -18.64 -12.73
C LEU A 88 8.65 -19.05 -11.56
N PRO A 89 9.69 -19.87 -11.79
CA PRO A 89 10.64 -20.21 -10.74
C PRO A 89 11.30 -18.96 -10.14
N THR A 90 11.62 -19.00 -8.83
CA THR A 90 12.15 -17.84 -8.10
C THR A 90 13.33 -17.14 -8.79
N ALA A 91 14.28 -17.90 -9.33
CA ALA A 91 15.43 -17.33 -10.04
C ALA A 91 15.01 -16.54 -11.30
N ALA A 92 14.12 -17.11 -12.11
CA ALA A 92 13.59 -16.47 -13.31
C ALA A 92 12.72 -15.25 -12.96
N HIS A 93 11.96 -15.30 -11.86
CA HIS A 93 11.16 -14.16 -11.39
C HIS A 93 12.04 -12.99 -10.96
N ARG A 94 13.15 -13.26 -10.26
CA ARG A 94 14.10 -12.21 -9.86
C ARG A 94 14.80 -11.56 -11.04
N ASP A 95 15.21 -12.34 -12.04
CA ASP A 95 15.76 -11.83 -13.30
C ASP A 95 14.74 -10.95 -14.04
N LEU A 96 13.51 -11.44 -14.20
CA LEU A 96 12.44 -10.68 -14.84
C LEU A 96 12.18 -9.35 -14.11
N CYS A 97 12.07 -9.36 -12.78
CA CYS A 97 11.90 -8.12 -12.02
C CYS A 97 13.07 -7.15 -12.18
N TYR A 98 14.30 -7.66 -12.27
CA TYR A 98 15.47 -6.81 -12.53
C TYR A 98 15.42 -6.20 -13.93
N ARG A 99 15.03 -6.96 -14.95
CA ARG A 99 14.81 -6.45 -16.31
C ARG A 99 13.70 -5.40 -16.33
N GLN A 100 12.52 -5.72 -15.77
CA GLN A 100 11.41 -4.77 -15.64
C GLN A 100 11.86 -3.45 -15.01
N LEU A 101 12.59 -3.50 -13.89
CA LEU A 101 13.12 -2.31 -13.20
C LEU A 101 14.07 -1.51 -14.10
N ARG A 102 15.02 -2.15 -14.76
CA ARG A 102 15.96 -1.48 -15.66
C ARG A 102 15.25 -0.81 -16.82
N THR A 103 14.30 -1.49 -17.45
CA THR A 103 13.53 -0.97 -18.58
C THR A 103 12.64 0.19 -18.15
N LEU A 104 12.00 0.11 -16.97
CA LEU A 104 11.19 1.17 -16.40
C LEU A 104 12.02 2.46 -16.17
N VAL A 105 13.24 2.33 -15.67
CA VAL A 105 14.13 3.47 -15.39
C VAL A 105 14.79 4.02 -16.65
N ARG A 106 15.22 3.15 -17.57
CA ARG A 106 16.02 3.55 -18.75
C ARG A 106 15.16 3.94 -19.95
N GLU A 107 14.05 3.24 -20.17
CA GLU A 107 13.21 3.41 -21.38
C GLU A 107 11.93 4.18 -21.04
N ALA A 108 11.25 3.85 -19.94
CA ALA A 108 10.03 4.58 -19.54
C ALA A 108 10.31 5.90 -18.79
N GLY A 109 11.59 6.20 -18.52
CA GLY A 109 12.02 7.46 -17.90
C GLY A 109 11.58 7.64 -16.44
N VAL A 110 11.13 6.59 -15.76
CA VAL A 110 10.66 6.69 -14.38
C VAL A 110 11.85 6.90 -13.45
N ARG A 111 11.77 7.94 -12.60
CA ARG A 111 12.77 8.27 -11.58
C ARG A 111 12.11 8.24 -10.19
N PRO A 112 11.96 7.06 -9.56
CA PRO A 112 11.15 6.91 -8.34
C PRO A 112 11.61 7.80 -7.18
N LEU A 113 12.92 7.92 -6.96
CA LEU A 113 13.47 8.77 -5.89
C LEU A 113 13.24 10.26 -6.14
N THR A 114 13.30 10.70 -7.40
CA THR A 114 12.98 12.08 -7.78
C THR A 114 11.51 12.36 -7.57
N LEU A 115 10.63 11.47 -8.06
CA LEU A 115 9.18 11.60 -7.88
C LEU A 115 8.79 11.64 -6.39
N MET A 116 9.36 10.77 -5.56
CA MET A 116 9.09 10.78 -4.12
C MET A 116 9.48 12.11 -3.47
N ALA A 117 10.52 12.79 -3.98
CA ALA A 117 10.95 14.08 -3.48
C ALA A 117 10.13 15.26 -4.03
N THR A 118 9.70 15.21 -5.30
CA THR A 118 9.08 16.34 -5.99
C THR A 118 7.55 16.26 -6.04
N ASP A 119 6.99 15.07 -6.22
CA ASP A 119 5.55 14.81 -6.31
C ASP A 119 5.21 13.41 -5.73
N PRO A 120 5.01 13.32 -4.39
CA PRO A 120 4.64 12.07 -3.74
C PRO A 120 3.36 11.43 -4.29
N ALA A 121 2.40 12.22 -4.78
CA ALA A 121 1.16 11.71 -5.35
C ALA A 121 1.39 11.03 -6.70
N GLU A 122 2.23 11.61 -7.56
CA GLU A 122 2.67 10.96 -8.80
C GLU A 122 3.48 9.69 -8.50
N TYR A 123 4.34 9.72 -7.48
CA TYR A 123 5.08 8.54 -7.03
C TYR A 123 4.13 7.37 -6.69
N PHE A 124 3.11 7.59 -5.87
CA PHE A 124 2.16 6.52 -5.52
C PHE A 124 1.35 6.02 -6.73
N ALA A 125 0.99 6.92 -7.65
CA ALA A 125 0.30 6.54 -8.88
C ALA A 125 1.16 5.65 -9.78
N VAL A 126 2.45 5.98 -9.92
CA VAL A 126 3.45 5.18 -10.66
C VAL A 126 3.66 3.82 -9.99
N MET A 127 3.74 3.80 -8.65
CA MET A 127 3.90 2.57 -7.87
C MET A 127 2.70 1.63 -8.03
N GLU A 128 1.47 2.16 -8.02
CA GLU A 128 0.26 1.36 -8.28
C GLU A 128 0.29 0.77 -9.70
N ALA A 129 0.69 1.55 -10.70
CA ALA A 129 0.78 1.06 -12.07
C ALA A 129 1.85 -0.03 -12.25
N ALA A 130 3.04 0.16 -11.66
CA ALA A 130 4.11 -0.84 -11.66
C ALA A 130 3.72 -2.10 -10.86
N GLY A 131 3.08 -1.93 -9.70
CA GLY A 131 2.56 -3.02 -8.89
C GLY A 131 1.44 -3.81 -9.57
N GLY A 132 0.65 -3.15 -10.42
CA GLY A 132 -0.33 -3.81 -11.29
C GLY A 132 0.29 -4.72 -12.35
N ALA A 133 1.52 -4.46 -12.78
CA ALA A 133 2.29 -5.33 -13.67
C ALA A 133 2.98 -6.46 -12.90
N ASP A 134 3.67 -6.13 -11.80
CA ASP A 134 4.24 -7.09 -10.85
C ASP A 134 4.36 -6.47 -9.46
N ILE A 135 3.75 -7.10 -8.46
CA ILE A 135 3.76 -6.56 -7.09
C ILE A 135 5.17 -6.60 -6.47
N SER A 136 6.02 -7.55 -6.89
CA SER A 136 7.43 -7.62 -6.49
C SER A 136 8.22 -6.41 -6.99
N LEU A 137 7.86 -5.87 -8.16
CA LEU A 137 8.46 -4.67 -8.72
C LEU A 137 8.12 -3.43 -7.87
N GLY A 138 6.88 -3.33 -7.39
CA GLY A 138 6.48 -2.28 -6.44
C GLY A 138 7.26 -2.33 -5.13
N VAL A 139 7.55 -3.53 -4.60
CA VAL A 139 8.30 -3.68 -3.34
C VAL A 139 9.81 -3.41 -3.51
N LYS A 140 10.38 -3.71 -4.69
CA LYS A 140 11.80 -3.44 -5.01
C LYS A 140 12.19 -1.96 -4.97
N LEU A 141 11.23 -1.04 -4.81
CA LEU A 141 11.43 0.41 -4.84
C LEU A 141 11.53 1.08 -3.44
N GLY A 142 11.58 0.33 -2.33
CA GLY A 142 11.82 0.94 -1.02
C GLY A 142 12.33 0.00 0.06
N VAL A 143 13.56 0.21 0.54
CA VAL A 143 14.14 -0.45 1.73
C VAL A 143 15.06 0.53 2.49
N GLN A 144 15.06 0.49 3.83
CA GLN A 144 15.83 1.38 4.74
C GLN A 144 16.58 0.59 5.85
N TYR A 145 17.59 1.20 6.53
CA TYR A 145 18.53 0.55 7.50
C TYR A 145 18.85 1.40 8.78
N ARG A 146 19.53 0.81 9.80
CA ARG A 146 19.78 1.31 11.19
C ARG A 146 21.29 1.36 11.61
N LEU A 147 21.69 2.26 12.53
CA LEU A 147 23.03 2.40 13.19
C LEU A 147 23.04 2.17 14.74
N ILE A 148 24.19 1.70 15.28
CA ILE A 148 24.71 1.87 16.67
C ILE A 148 26.15 2.51 16.67
N LEU A 149 26.51 3.41 17.61
CA LEU A 149 27.88 3.98 17.81
C LEU A 149 28.53 3.55 19.15
N PRO A 150 29.87 3.45 19.25
CA PRO A 150 30.57 3.36 20.54
C PRO A 150 31.19 4.71 21.00
N LEU A 151 31.16 4.93 22.33
CA LEU A 151 31.97 5.86 23.16
C LEU A 151 31.60 7.36 23.19
N GLN A 152 30.76 7.77 24.19
CA GLN A 152 30.60 9.14 24.75
C GLN A 152 29.91 9.19 26.14
N GLY A 153 30.02 8.15 26.96
CA GLY A 153 29.44 8.11 28.31
C GLY A 153 30.27 8.90 29.32
N LYS A 154 29.64 9.37 30.40
CA LYS A 154 30.38 9.86 31.59
C LYS A 154 31.23 8.69 32.13
N GLY A 155 32.54 8.90 32.27
CA GLY A 155 33.45 7.90 32.83
C GLY A 155 34.25 7.07 31.81
N GLY A 156 34.21 7.40 30.52
CA GLY A 156 34.96 6.66 29.48
C GLY A 156 34.22 5.43 28.93
N GLU A 157 32.94 5.26 29.25
CA GLU A 157 32.10 4.18 28.73
C GLU A 157 31.41 4.53 27.39
N ALA A 158 30.92 3.52 26.70
CA ALA A 158 30.11 3.69 25.50
C ALA A 158 28.77 4.39 25.83
N ALA A 159 28.44 5.50 25.15
CA ALA A 159 27.11 6.10 25.22
C ALA A 159 26.32 5.75 23.96
N ASP A 160 25.14 5.17 24.18
CA ASP A 160 24.16 4.95 23.12
C ASP A 160 23.44 6.26 22.80
N MET A 161 23.65 6.77 21.57
CA MET A 161 23.02 8.02 21.10
C MET A 161 21.73 7.77 20.31
N GLY A 162 21.30 6.50 20.19
CA GLY A 162 20.13 6.07 19.44
C GLY A 162 20.41 5.76 17.97
N ILE A 163 19.33 5.50 17.22
CA ILE A 163 19.39 5.09 15.82
C ILE A 163 19.74 6.26 14.89
N HIS A 164 20.70 6.01 14.01
CA HIS A 164 21.07 6.87 12.89
C HIS A 164 21.17 6.05 11.59
N ALA A 165 21.41 6.70 10.45
CA ALA A 165 21.52 6.05 9.15
C ALA A 165 22.90 6.31 8.53
N PHE A 166 23.46 5.28 7.89
CA PHE A 166 24.82 5.28 7.32
C PHE A 166 24.76 4.76 5.91
N ILE A 167 25.54 5.40 5.05
CA ILE A 167 25.85 4.86 3.73
C ILE A 167 26.97 3.84 3.91
N VAL A 168 26.70 2.58 3.60
CA VAL A 168 27.71 1.50 3.66
C VAL A 168 27.77 0.85 2.29
N PRO A 169 28.89 0.99 1.54
CA PRO A 169 29.11 0.21 0.34
C PRO A 169 29.12 -1.29 0.72
N ILE A 170 28.31 -2.10 0.05
CA ILE A 170 28.19 -3.54 0.34
C ILE A 170 28.79 -4.45 -0.72
N ARG A 171 29.00 -3.90 -1.93
CA ARG A 171 29.60 -4.59 -3.07
C ARG A 171 30.50 -3.64 -3.84
N ASP A 172 31.51 -4.19 -4.48
CA ASP A 172 32.31 -3.49 -5.47
C ASP A 172 31.45 -3.12 -6.68
N LEU A 173 31.65 -1.91 -7.25
CA LEU A 173 30.78 -1.38 -8.30
C LEU A 173 31.05 -1.99 -9.68
N GLU A 174 32.24 -2.52 -9.91
CA GLU A 174 32.63 -3.10 -11.20
C GLU A 174 32.40 -4.61 -11.23
N THR A 175 32.91 -5.29 -10.21
CA THR A 175 32.88 -6.75 -10.11
C THR A 175 31.63 -7.28 -9.43
N HIS A 176 30.86 -6.42 -8.74
CA HIS A 176 29.75 -6.81 -7.87
C HIS A 176 30.13 -7.79 -6.73
N ALA A 177 31.43 -8.02 -6.51
CA ALA A 177 31.92 -8.85 -5.41
C ALA A 177 31.54 -8.23 -4.06
N VAL A 178 31.20 -9.08 -3.08
CA VAL A 178 30.90 -8.62 -1.72
C VAL A 178 32.17 -8.03 -1.10
N LEU A 179 32.05 -6.84 -0.49
CA LEU A 179 33.22 -6.16 0.09
C LEU A 179 33.70 -6.87 1.39
N PRO A 180 34.99 -6.76 1.75
CA PRO A 180 35.55 -7.41 2.92
C PRO A 180 34.80 -7.08 4.23
N GLY A 181 34.60 -8.10 5.06
CA GLY A 181 33.88 -7.96 6.33
C GLY A 181 32.36 -7.92 6.20
N ILE A 182 31.80 -8.08 5.00
CA ILE A 182 30.35 -8.12 4.76
C ILE A 182 29.94 -9.54 4.38
N GLU A 183 28.89 -10.04 5.02
CA GLU A 183 28.20 -11.26 4.62
C GLU A 183 26.81 -10.89 4.11
N ILE A 184 26.45 -11.37 2.93
CA ILE A 184 25.13 -11.16 2.33
C ILE A 184 24.58 -12.54 1.97
N ASN A 185 23.44 -12.90 2.56
CA ASN A 185 22.76 -14.16 2.30
C ASN A 185 21.35 -13.90 1.77
N ASP A 186 20.94 -14.70 0.80
CA ASP A 186 19.58 -14.69 0.30
C ASP A 186 18.62 -15.37 1.30
N CYS A 187 17.48 -14.76 1.58
CA CYS A 187 16.46 -15.38 2.43
C CYS A 187 15.68 -16.52 1.72
N GLY A 188 15.91 -16.73 0.43
CA GLY A 188 15.39 -17.83 -0.34
C GLY A 188 13.94 -17.64 -0.81
N HIS A 189 13.26 -18.78 -0.94
CA HIS A 189 11.87 -18.85 -1.41
C HIS A 189 10.90 -18.34 -0.35
N LYS A 190 9.91 -17.57 -0.77
CA LYS A 190 8.89 -16.95 0.08
C LYS A 190 7.50 -17.42 -0.34
N ILE A 191 6.53 -17.29 0.56
CA ILE A 191 5.11 -17.53 0.27
C ILE A 191 4.58 -16.67 -0.90
N GLY A 192 5.20 -15.52 -1.16
CA GLY A 192 4.91 -14.63 -2.28
C GLY A 192 6.02 -13.61 -2.48
N LEU A 193 5.89 -12.73 -3.48
CA LEU A 193 6.88 -11.69 -3.81
C LEU A 193 8.28 -12.27 -4.11
N ASN A 194 8.33 -13.40 -4.81
CA ASN A 194 9.58 -14.12 -5.08
C ASN A 194 10.53 -13.36 -6.01
N GLY A 195 10.04 -12.38 -6.77
CA GLY A 195 10.86 -11.44 -7.55
C GLY A 195 11.69 -10.47 -6.71
N VAL A 196 11.37 -10.32 -5.41
CA VAL A 196 12.17 -9.55 -4.44
C VAL A 196 13.28 -10.43 -3.86
N ASP A 197 14.50 -9.94 -3.89
CA ASP A 197 15.73 -10.53 -3.37
C ASP A 197 15.98 -10.10 -1.92
N ASN A 198 15.04 -10.41 -1.03
CA ASN A 198 15.23 -10.20 0.41
C ASN A 198 16.51 -10.90 0.87
N GLY A 199 17.41 -10.13 1.48
CA GLY A 199 18.68 -10.64 1.99
C GLY A 199 18.90 -10.32 3.45
N ALA A 200 19.65 -11.21 4.12
CA ALA A 200 20.25 -10.96 5.42
C ALA A 200 21.66 -10.39 5.22
N LEU A 201 21.97 -9.29 5.91
CA LEU A 201 23.29 -8.68 5.89
C LEU A 201 23.94 -8.77 7.28
N ARG A 202 25.21 -9.15 7.32
CA ARG A 202 26.03 -9.07 8.55
C ARG A 202 27.32 -8.33 8.27
N PHE A 203 27.65 -7.38 9.14
CA PHE A 203 28.90 -6.62 9.09
C PHE A 203 29.86 -7.14 10.19
N ARG A 204 31.12 -7.36 9.83
CA ARG A 204 32.23 -7.72 10.73
C ARG A 204 33.28 -6.62 10.64
N SER A 205 33.26 -5.70 11.60
CA SER A 205 34.27 -4.63 11.73
C SER A 205 34.50 -3.80 10.46
N VAL A 206 33.44 -3.57 9.68
CA VAL A 206 33.50 -2.78 8.44
C VAL A 206 33.75 -1.31 8.77
N ARG A 207 34.72 -0.72 8.08
CA ARG A 207 35.09 0.70 8.24
C ARG A 207 34.49 1.52 7.10
N ILE A 208 33.92 2.66 7.45
CA ILE A 208 33.36 3.63 6.52
C ILE A 208 33.84 5.04 6.90
N PRO A 209 33.92 5.99 5.95
CA PRO A 209 34.16 7.39 6.27
C PRO A 209 33.11 7.94 7.24
N ARG A 210 33.52 8.85 8.13
CA ARG A 210 32.60 9.55 9.07
C ARG A 210 31.47 10.25 8.32
N ASP A 211 31.78 10.84 7.16
CA ASP A 211 30.84 11.60 6.34
C ASP A 211 29.75 10.73 5.70
N ASN A 212 29.83 9.40 5.84
CA ASN A 212 28.75 8.50 5.46
C ASN A 212 27.58 8.50 6.46
N LEU A 213 27.70 9.17 7.61
CA LEU A 213 26.60 9.43 8.53
C LEU A 213 25.60 10.42 7.90
N LEU A 214 24.33 10.02 7.79
CA LEU A 214 23.24 10.93 7.44
C LEU A 214 22.88 11.79 8.66
N ASN A 215 23.55 12.93 8.78
CA ASN A 215 23.65 13.70 10.03
C ASN A 215 22.56 14.77 10.25
N ARG A 216 21.45 14.74 9.51
CA ARG A 216 20.38 15.76 9.61
C ARG A 216 19.82 15.95 11.03
N PHE A 217 19.71 14.87 11.80
CA PHE A 217 19.11 14.86 13.15
C PHE A 217 20.11 14.63 14.27
N GLY A 218 21.40 14.46 13.93
CA GLY A 218 22.47 14.16 14.87
C GLY A 218 23.79 14.04 14.12
N ASP A 219 24.81 14.75 14.58
CA ASP A 219 26.14 14.78 13.97
C ASP A 219 27.22 14.36 14.96
N VAL A 220 28.34 13.89 14.43
CA VAL A 220 29.53 13.50 15.19
C VAL A 220 30.72 14.23 14.60
N SER A 221 31.34 15.12 15.36
CA SER A 221 32.53 15.86 14.92
C SER A 221 33.76 14.95 14.78
N ARG A 222 34.85 15.49 14.22
CA ARG A 222 36.11 14.74 14.00
C ARG A 222 36.76 14.25 15.30
N ASP A 223 36.63 15.02 16.37
CA ASP A 223 37.05 14.67 17.74
C ASP A 223 36.06 13.73 18.45
N GLY A 224 35.00 13.30 17.75
CA GLY A 224 34.02 12.34 18.25
C GLY A 224 32.87 12.96 19.04
N LYS A 225 32.75 14.29 19.12
CA LYS A 225 31.68 14.99 19.85
C LYS A 225 30.34 14.87 19.12
N TYR A 226 29.36 14.27 19.79
CA TYR A 226 27.99 14.19 19.29
C TYR A 226 27.23 15.50 19.54
N THR A 227 26.45 15.93 18.56
CA THR A 227 25.54 17.08 18.67
C THR A 227 24.20 16.79 18.01
N SER A 228 23.12 17.38 18.52
CA SER A 228 21.76 17.22 17.98
C SER A 228 20.88 18.38 18.42
N SER A 229 20.06 18.89 17.50
CA SER A 229 18.98 19.86 17.80
C SER A 229 17.76 19.21 18.48
N LEU A 230 17.62 17.88 18.37
CA LEU A 230 16.56 17.12 19.02
C LEU A 230 17.01 16.69 20.42
N PRO A 231 16.31 17.13 21.49
CA PRO A 231 16.83 17.07 22.86
C PRO A 231 16.83 15.67 23.47
N THR A 232 16.01 14.74 22.95
CA THR A 232 15.90 13.38 23.51
C THR A 232 16.16 12.31 22.45
N ILE A 233 16.67 11.16 22.88
CA ILE A 233 16.83 9.96 22.04
C ILE A 233 15.50 9.59 21.37
N ASN A 234 14.39 9.65 22.12
CA ASN A 234 13.06 9.31 21.60
C ASN A 234 12.60 10.26 20.48
N LYS A 235 12.83 11.57 20.62
CA LYS A 235 12.51 12.54 19.55
C LYS A 235 13.36 12.30 18.30
N ARG A 236 14.65 11.96 18.46
CA ARG A 236 15.52 11.57 17.33
C ARG A 236 15.04 10.31 16.65
N PHE A 237 14.76 9.27 17.42
CA PHE A 237 14.25 8.01 16.90
C PHE A 237 12.94 8.21 16.13
N ALA A 238 11.99 9.00 16.67
CA ALA A 238 10.74 9.33 15.99
C ALA A 238 10.98 10.10 14.69
N ALA A 239 11.91 11.07 14.66
CA ALA A 239 12.26 11.81 13.46
C ALA A 239 12.89 10.91 12.38
N THR A 240 13.81 10.01 12.77
CA THR A 240 14.42 9.02 11.87
C THR A 240 13.37 8.04 11.32
N LEU A 241 12.41 7.61 12.14
CA LEU A 241 11.30 6.76 11.71
C LEU A 241 10.18 7.51 10.98
N GLY A 242 10.22 8.84 10.93
CA GLY A 242 9.20 9.67 10.27
C GLY A 242 9.00 9.29 8.81
N GLU A 243 10.04 8.79 8.13
CA GLU A 243 9.93 8.31 6.75
C GLU A 243 9.04 7.06 6.59
N LEU A 244 8.85 6.25 7.66
CA LEU A 244 7.94 5.10 7.62
C LEU A 244 6.47 5.50 7.43
N VAL A 245 6.12 6.77 7.71
CA VAL A 245 4.79 7.31 7.41
C VAL A 245 4.47 7.14 5.93
N GLY A 246 5.41 7.50 5.03
CA GLY A 246 5.21 7.38 3.59
C GLY A 246 5.00 5.92 3.16
N GLY A 247 5.74 4.99 3.77
CA GLY A 247 5.54 3.55 3.56
C GLY A 247 4.13 3.08 3.94
N ARG A 248 3.59 3.55 5.07
CA ARG A 248 2.22 3.21 5.50
C ARG A 248 1.17 3.77 4.54
N VAL A 249 1.34 5.02 4.09
CA VAL A 249 0.46 5.64 3.08
C VAL A 249 0.47 4.81 1.79
N GLY A 250 1.66 4.45 1.30
CA GLY A 250 1.81 3.65 0.09
C GLY A 250 1.21 2.26 0.20
N ILE A 251 1.42 1.55 1.32
CA ILE A 251 0.83 0.22 1.53
C ILE A 251 -0.69 0.30 1.58
N ALA A 252 -1.26 1.24 2.35
CA ALA A 252 -2.70 1.43 2.43
C ALA A 252 -3.30 1.69 1.03
N TYR A 253 -2.66 2.56 0.25
CA TYR A 253 -3.07 2.90 -1.11
C TYR A 253 -3.02 1.68 -2.05
N CYS A 254 -1.91 0.93 -2.06
CA CYS A 254 -1.73 -0.25 -2.90
C CYS A 254 -2.70 -1.38 -2.56
N SER A 255 -3.00 -1.60 -1.27
CA SER A 255 -3.96 -2.62 -0.84
C SER A 255 -5.37 -2.35 -1.39
N VAL A 256 -5.76 -1.09 -1.57
CA VAL A 256 -7.04 -0.76 -2.23
C VAL A 256 -7.03 -1.19 -3.70
N GLY A 257 -5.92 -1.00 -4.42
CA GLY A 257 -5.75 -1.48 -5.80
C GLY A 257 -5.93 -3.01 -5.88
N VAL A 258 -5.31 -3.73 -4.95
CA VAL A 258 -5.46 -5.18 -4.83
C VAL A 258 -6.91 -5.60 -4.57
N LEU A 259 -7.59 -4.94 -3.63
CA LEU A 259 -9.01 -5.20 -3.33
C LEU A 259 -9.90 -4.99 -4.56
N LYS A 260 -9.68 -3.90 -5.31
CA LYS A 260 -10.43 -3.60 -6.55
C LYS A 260 -10.27 -4.72 -7.58
N VAL A 261 -9.06 -5.26 -7.76
CA VAL A 261 -8.81 -6.38 -8.68
C VAL A 261 -9.56 -7.63 -8.21
N ALA A 262 -9.41 -8.03 -6.96
CA ALA A 262 -10.05 -9.23 -6.41
C ALA A 262 -11.58 -9.16 -6.52
N VAL A 263 -12.18 -8.04 -6.12
CA VAL A 263 -13.63 -7.81 -6.20
C VAL A 263 -14.11 -7.80 -7.65
N THR A 264 -13.36 -7.18 -8.57
CA THR A 264 -13.73 -7.14 -9.99
C THR A 264 -13.77 -8.55 -10.58
N ILE A 265 -12.79 -9.40 -10.27
CA ILE A 265 -12.74 -10.78 -10.74
C ILE A 265 -13.96 -11.55 -10.26
N VAL A 266 -14.22 -11.56 -8.94
CA VAL A 266 -15.32 -12.35 -8.38
C VAL A 266 -16.69 -11.84 -8.80
N VAL A 267 -16.91 -10.53 -8.89
CA VAL A 267 -18.21 -9.98 -9.33
C VAL A 267 -18.48 -10.35 -10.79
N ARG A 268 -17.48 -10.25 -11.67
CA ARG A 268 -17.63 -10.67 -13.08
C ARG A 268 -17.84 -12.17 -13.20
N TYR A 269 -17.11 -12.97 -12.43
CA TYR A 269 -17.31 -14.42 -12.38
C TYR A 269 -18.73 -14.75 -11.91
N ALA A 270 -19.20 -14.09 -10.85
CA ALA A 270 -20.51 -14.33 -10.27
C ALA A 270 -21.64 -13.95 -11.23
N LEU A 271 -21.48 -12.89 -12.04
CA LEU A 271 -22.43 -12.52 -13.08
C LEU A 271 -22.58 -13.57 -14.19
N LEU A 272 -21.50 -14.27 -14.52
CA LEU A 272 -21.45 -15.23 -15.64
C LEU A 272 -21.70 -16.67 -15.19
N ARG A 273 -21.37 -17.00 -13.94
CA ARG A 273 -21.52 -18.35 -13.42
C ARG A 273 -22.97 -18.59 -13.06
N HIS A 274 -23.58 -19.54 -13.76
CA HIS A 274 -24.90 -20.06 -13.38
C HIS A 274 -24.71 -21.34 -12.56
N GLN A 275 -25.49 -21.48 -11.49
CA GLN A 275 -25.54 -22.70 -10.70
C GLN A 275 -26.81 -22.70 -9.85
N PHE A 276 -27.61 -23.76 -9.99
CA PHE A 276 -28.94 -23.87 -9.37
C PHE A 276 -29.92 -22.78 -9.84
N GLY A 277 -31.17 -22.88 -9.39
CA GLY A 277 -32.23 -21.96 -9.75
C GLY A 277 -33.56 -22.38 -9.14
N PRO A 278 -34.63 -21.60 -9.35
CA PRO A 278 -35.97 -22.02 -8.95
C PRO A 278 -36.36 -23.36 -9.58
N PRO A 279 -37.18 -24.20 -8.90
CA PRO A 279 -37.61 -25.48 -9.44
C PRO A 279 -38.25 -25.32 -10.82
N LYS A 280 -37.84 -26.16 -11.78
CA LYS A 280 -38.34 -26.16 -13.17
C LYS A 280 -38.08 -24.85 -13.94
N GLN A 281 -37.13 -24.03 -13.50
CA GLN A 281 -36.65 -22.86 -14.23
C GLN A 281 -35.16 -23.05 -14.62
N PRO A 282 -34.65 -22.29 -15.62
CA PRO A 282 -33.23 -22.29 -15.93
C PRO A 282 -32.38 -21.91 -14.72
N GLU A 283 -31.11 -22.35 -14.74
CA GLU A 283 -30.15 -21.87 -13.75
C GLU A 283 -29.98 -20.36 -13.84
N ILE A 284 -29.83 -19.74 -12.68
CA ILE A 284 -29.62 -18.29 -12.55
C ILE A 284 -28.17 -17.98 -12.21
N SER A 285 -27.78 -16.74 -12.45
CA SER A 285 -26.49 -16.21 -12.04
C SER A 285 -26.30 -16.38 -10.53
N VAL A 286 -25.11 -16.81 -10.11
CA VAL A 286 -24.81 -16.95 -8.68
C VAL A 286 -24.85 -15.59 -7.98
N LEU A 287 -24.72 -14.48 -8.71
CA LEU A 287 -24.87 -13.13 -8.17
C LEU A 287 -26.32 -12.77 -7.82
N ASP A 288 -27.33 -13.44 -8.38
CA ASP A 288 -28.74 -13.16 -8.07
C ASP A 288 -29.17 -13.71 -6.69
N TYR A 289 -28.34 -14.57 -6.09
CA TYR A 289 -28.54 -15.02 -4.71
C TYR A 289 -28.11 -13.94 -3.72
N GLN A 290 -29.02 -13.56 -2.82
CA GLN A 290 -28.71 -12.62 -1.72
C GLN A 290 -27.54 -13.09 -0.86
N SER A 291 -27.37 -14.39 -0.64
CA SER A 291 -26.22 -14.93 0.11
C SER A 291 -24.88 -14.61 -0.56
N HIS A 292 -24.84 -14.49 -1.88
CA HIS A 292 -23.66 -14.09 -2.64
C HIS A 292 -23.49 -12.55 -2.61
N GLN A 293 -24.59 -11.80 -2.78
CA GLN A 293 -24.59 -10.34 -2.70
C GLN A 293 -24.14 -9.82 -1.32
N HIS A 294 -24.62 -10.44 -0.23
CA HIS A 294 -24.24 -10.10 1.14
C HIS A 294 -22.74 -10.25 1.39
N LYS A 295 -22.05 -11.12 0.64
CA LYS A 295 -20.60 -11.25 0.68
C LYS A 295 -19.94 -10.17 -0.17
N LEU A 296 -20.37 -10.03 -1.42
CA LEU A 296 -19.64 -9.24 -2.43
C LEU A 296 -19.95 -7.74 -2.42
N MET A 297 -21.22 -7.35 -2.25
CA MET A 297 -21.63 -5.95 -2.37
C MET A 297 -21.01 -5.05 -1.29
N PRO A 298 -20.89 -5.48 0.00
CA PRO A 298 -20.16 -4.70 0.99
C PRO A 298 -18.67 -4.54 0.66
N MET A 299 -18.03 -5.55 0.07
CA MET A 299 -16.63 -5.45 -0.37
C MET A 299 -16.48 -4.48 -1.54
N LEU A 300 -17.42 -4.50 -2.49
CA LEU A 300 -17.46 -3.54 -3.58
C LEU A 300 -17.61 -2.12 -3.03
N ALA A 301 -18.59 -1.86 -2.16
CA ALA A 301 -18.75 -0.54 -1.54
C ALA A 301 -17.51 -0.10 -0.74
N SER A 302 -16.90 -1.02 0.01
CA SER A 302 -15.68 -0.75 0.78
C SER A 302 -14.51 -0.36 -0.11
N SER A 303 -14.39 -0.95 -1.31
CA SER A 303 -13.33 -0.58 -2.27
C SER A 303 -13.41 0.89 -2.71
N TYR A 304 -14.62 1.45 -2.83
CA TYR A 304 -14.82 2.87 -3.13
C TYR A 304 -14.52 3.74 -1.91
N ALA A 305 -15.02 3.36 -0.73
CA ALA A 305 -14.78 4.08 0.51
C ALA A 305 -13.28 4.18 0.83
N PHE A 306 -12.55 3.07 0.71
CA PHE A 306 -11.10 3.05 0.94
C PHE A 306 -10.33 3.81 -0.12
N HIS A 307 -10.80 3.80 -1.38
CA HIS A 307 -10.19 4.63 -2.41
C HIS A 307 -10.25 6.12 -2.04
N PHE A 308 -11.40 6.65 -1.63
CA PHE A 308 -11.49 8.05 -1.22
C PHE A 308 -10.67 8.35 0.02
N ALA A 309 -10.69 7.46 1.02
CA ALA A 309 -9.90 7.63 2.25
C ALA A 309 -8.38 7.67 1.95
N THR A 310 -7.90 6.79 1.06
CA THR A 310 -6.47 6.72 0.71
C THR A 310 -6.04 7.87 -0.21
N VAL A 311 -6.88 8.33 -1.13
CA VAL A 311 -6.61 9.54 -1.93
C VAL A 311 -6.48 10.76 -1.01
N GLN A 312 -7.41 10.94 -0.06
CA GLN A 312 -7.32 12.04 0.91
C GLN A 312 -6.06 11.93 1.78
N LEU A 313 -5.67 10.72 2.19
CA LEU A 313 -4.44 10.50 2.94
C LEU A 313 -3.19 10.86 2.13
N VAL A 314 -3.15 10.52 0.84
CA VAL A 314 -2.06 10.89 -0.07
C VAL A 314 -1.96 12.41 -0.24
N ASP A 315 -3.09 13.10 -0.37
CA ASP A 315 -3.12 14.56 -0.45
C ASP A 315 -2.58 15.20 0.84
N LYS A 316 -3.07 14.76 2.02
CA LYS A 316 -2.55 15.21 3.32
C LYS A 316 -1.05 14.93 3.49
N TYR A 317 -0.57 13.76 3.07
CA TYR A 317 0.86 13.42 3.13
C TYR A 317 1.70 14.32 2.21
N SER A 318 1.17 14.64 1.02
CA SER A 318 1.84 15.52 0.06
C SER A 318 1.92 16.95 0.58
N GLU A 319 0.88 17.43 1.28
CA GLU A 319 0.89 18.71 1.98
C GLU A 319 1.86 18.71 3.16
N MET A 320 1.85 17.66 3.99
CA MET A 320 2.75 17.46 5.11
C MET A 320 4.24 17.49 4.70
N LYS A 321 4.58 17.03 3.48
CA LYS A 321 5.96 17.12 2.97
C LYS A 321 6.37 18.54 2.52
N LYS A 322 5.40 19.44 2.31
CA LYS A 322 5.62 20.83 1.89
C LYS A 322 5.57 21.82 3.06
N THR A 323 4.91 21.45 4.16
CA THR A 323 4.74 22.29 5.36
C THR A 323 5.50 21.69 6.55
N ASN A 324 5.69 22.47 7.61
CA ASN A 324 6.18 21.98 8.91
C ASN A 324 5.07 22.07 9.96
N ASP A 325 3.82 21.86 9.54
CA ASP A 325 2.65 21.91 10.42
C ASP A 325 2.60 20.67 11.32
N GLU A 326 2.77 20.89 12.63
CA GLU A 326 2.82 19.80 13.63
C GLU A 326 1.49 19.05 13.75
N ASP A 327 0.36 19.75 13.62
CA ASP A 327 -0.98 19.13 13.70
C ASP A 327 -1.22 18.25 12.48
N LEU A 328 -0.84 18.71 11.29
CA LEU A 328 -0.92 17.91 10.06
C LEU A 328 -0.02 16.67 10.13
N ILE A 329 1.20 16.80 10.65
CA ILE A 329 2.12 15.67 10.84
C ILE A 329 1.51 14.62 11.78
N ALA A 330 0.92 15.06 12.90
CA ALA A 330 0.26 14.17 13.85
C ALA A 330 -0.96 13.48 13.22
N ASP A 331 -1.79 14.22 12.50
CA ASP A 331 -2.95 13.72 11.76
C ASP A 331 -2.56 12.63 10.76
N VAL A 332 -1.56 12.90 9.91
CA VAL A 332 -1.09 11.94 8.90
C VAL A 332 -0.50 10.70 9.59
N HIS A 333 0.19 10.86 10.72
CA HIS A 333 0.71 9.73 11.47
C HIS A 333 -0.41 8.81 11.98
N VAL A 334 -1.46 9.37 12.59
CA VAL A 334 -2.58 8.59 13.13
C VAL A 334 -3.38 7.94 12.00
N LEU A 335 -3.75 8.71 10.98
CA LEU A 335 -4.53 8.23 9.84
C LEU A 335 -3.79 7.14 9.06
N SER A 336 -2.51 7.34 8.74
CA SER A 336 -1.71 6.34 8.03
C SER A 336 -1.55 5.04 8.83
N SER A 337 -1.44 5.12 10.17
CA SER A 337 -1.38 3.94 11.04
C SER A 337 -2.67 3.12 10.98
N GLY A 338 -3.80 3.78 11.22
CA GLY A 338 -5.11 3.13 11.27
C GLY A 338 -5.55 2.61 9.91
N LEU A 339 -5.46 3.44 8.87
CA LEU A 339 -5.87 3.07 7.52
C LEU A 339 -5.01 1.94 6.96
N LYS A 340 -3.67 1.99 7.15
CA LYS A 340 -2.79 0.88 6.75
C LYS A 340 -3.27 -0.40 7.41
N ALA A 341 -3.34 -0.46 8.74
CA ALA A 341 -3.69 -1.68 9.46
C ALA A 341 -5.06 -2.24 9.08
N TYR A 342 -6.07 -1.38 9.00
CA TYR A 342 -7.44 -1.78 8.69
C TYR A 342 -7.59 -2.25 7.23
N ILE A 343 -7.11 -1.46 6.27
CA ILE A 343 -7.27 -1.75 4.84
C ILE A 343 -6.48 -3.01 4.45
N THR A 344 -5.25 -3.20 4.96
CA THR A 344 -4.46 -4.41 4.68
C THR A 344 -5.17 -5.67 5.20
N SER A 345 -5.63 -5.63 6.45
CA SER A 345 -6.34 -6.76 7.07
C SER A 345 -7.65 -7.08 6.35
N TYR A 346 -8.43 -6.05 6.03
CA TYR A 346 -9.67 -6.19 5.26
C TYR A 346 -9.39 -6.81 3.90
N THR A 347 -8.40 -6.28 3.17
CA THR A 347 -8.05 -6.75 1.82
C THR A 347 -7.63 -8.22 1.82
N ALA A 348 -6.76 -8.62 2.74
CA ALA A 348 -6.32 -10.02 2.88
C ALA A 348 -7.51 -10.97 3.12
N LYS A 349 -8.43 -10.60 4.02
CA LYS A 349 -9.64 -11.38 4.28
C LYS A 349 -10.56 -11.44 3.05
N SER A 350 -10.76 -10.29 2.38
CA SER A 350 -11.57 -10.19 1.17
C SER A 350 -11.04 -11.06 0.04
N ILE A 351 -9.72 -11.18 -0.14
CA ILE A 351 -9.14 -12.05 -1.17
C ILE A 351 -9.55 -13.51 -0.95
N SER A 352 -9.49 -14.02 0.29
CA SER A 352 -9.92 -15.40 0.57
C SER A 352 -11.41 -15.58 0.29
N VAL A 353 -12.24 -14.63 0.71
CA VAL A 353 -13.70 -14.68 0.44
C VAL A 353 -13.98 -14.64 -1.06
N CYS A 354 -13.27 -13.80 -1.83
CA CYS A 354 -13.41 -13.72 -3.29
C CYS A 354 -13.02 -15.04 -3.96
N ARG A 355 -11.92 -15.66 -3.51
CA ARG A 355 -11.45 -16.96 -3.98
C ARG A 355 -12.50 -18.05 -3.75
N GLU A 356 -13.04 -18.14 -2.54
CA GLU A 356 -14.07 -19.12 -2.16
C GLU A 356 -15.38 -18.89 -2.93
N ALA A 357 -15.78 -17.63 -3.14
CA ALA A 357 -16.95 -17.28 -3.92
C ALA A 357 -16.82 -17.66 -5.41
N CYS A 358 -15.61 -17.86 -5.92
CA CYS A 358 -15.38 -18.42 -7.26
C CYS A 358 -15.47 -19.96 -7.32
N GLY A 359 -15.75 -20.63 -6.20
CA GLY A 359 -15.81 -22.10 -6.11
C GLY A 359 -14.47 -22.75 -6.46
N GLY A 360 -14.52 -23.95 -7.06
CA GLY A 360 -13.31 -24.70 -7.45
C GLY A 360 -12.41 -23.94 -8.43
N HIS A 361 -12.99 -23.14 -9.33
CA HIS A 361 -12.21 -22.32 -10.26
C HIS A 361 -11.37 -21.26 -9.54
N GLY A 362 -11.78 -20.78 -8.37
CA GLY A 362 -10.99 -19.85 -7.57
C GLY A 362 -9.62 -20.41 -7.17
N TYR A 363 -9.44 -21.73 -7.16
CA TYR A 363 -8.17 -22.38 -6.83
C TYR A 363 -7.18 -22.44 -7.99
N ALA A 364 -7.64 -22.23 -9.24
CA ALA A 364 -6.76 -22.26 -10.40
C ALA A 364 -5.84 -21.03 -10.42
N ALA A 365 -4.54 -21.25 -10.60
CA ALA A 365 -3.51 -20.21 -10.57
C ALA A 365 -3.77 -19.08 -11.59
N VAL A 366 -4.36 -19.43 -12.75
CA VAL A 366 -4.77 -18.48 -13.80
C VAL A 366 -5.75 -17.40 -13.32
N ASN A 367 -6.52 -17.67 -12.25
CA ASN A 367 -7.47 -16.73 -11.66
C ASN A 367 -6.83 -15.83 -10.58
N ARG A 368 -5.51 -15.94 -10.38
CA ARG A 368 -4.63 -15.01 -9.66
C ARG A 368 -4.87 -14.82 -8.16
N PHE A 369 -5.96 -15.31 -7.57
CA PHE A 369 -6.22 -15.15 -6.14
C PHE A 369 -5.10 -15.68 -5.23
N GLY A 370 -4.39 -16.74 -5.62
CA GLY A 370 -3.24 -17.26 -4.86
C GLY A 370 -1.94 -16.46 -5.06
N HIS A 371 -1.84 -15.65 -6.11
CA HIS A 371 -0.65 -14.86 -6.46
C HIS A 371 -0.77 -13.41 -6.00
N ILE A 372 -2.00 -12.95 -5.72
CA ILE A 372 -2.26 -11.68 -5.07
C ILE A 372 -1.79 -11.80 -3.61
N PRO A 373 -0.78 -11.03 -3.18
CA PRO A 373 -0.24 -11.10 -1.83
C PRO A 373 -1.23 -10.53 -0.81
N ASN A 374 -1.23 -11.15 0.36
CA ASN A 374 -1.85 -10.60 1.56
C ASN A 374 -0.93 -9.50 2.12
N ILE A 375 -0.99 -8.30 1.54
CA ILE A 375 -0.20 -7.11 1.97
C ILE A 375 -0.85 -6.44 3.17
#